data_AF-A0A8T1SL86-F1
#
_entry.id   AF-A0A8T1SL86-F1
#
_cell.length_a   1.000
_cell.length_b   1.000
_cell.length_c   1.000
_cell.angle_alpha   90.00
_cell.angle_beta   90.00
_cell.angle_gamma   90.00
#
_symmetry.space_group_name_H-M   'P 1'
#
loop_
_entity.id
_entity.type
_entity.pdbx_description
1 polymer ?
#
loop_
_entity_poly.entity_id
_entity_poly.type
_entity_poly.pdbx_seq_one_letter_code
_entity_poly.pdbx_strand_id
1 'polypeptide(L)' 'MESPTVQPYIDVDKGFAIGFVILMCFFLMAMIVRCAKLIIDPYSAIPTSTWEEEQIN' A
#
# COMPACT_ATOMS: atom_id res chain seq x y z
N MET A 1 3.99 31.95 -44.75
CA MET A 1 3.28 30.70 -44.43
C MET A 1 4.13 29.95 -43.42
N GLU A 2 3.96 30.26 -42.14
CA GLU A 2 4.64 29.54 -41.06
C GLU A 2 3.74 28.37 -40.71
N SER A 3 4.13 27.17 -41.13
CA SER A 3 3.46 25.93 -40.76
C SER A 3 3.76 25.67 -39.28
N PRO A 4 2.76 25.63 -38.38
CA PRO A 4 3.02 25.32 -36.98
C PRO A 4 3.41 23.83 -36.90
N THR A 5 4.68 23.57 -36.64
CA THR A 5 5.14 22.25 -36.21
C THR A 5 4.43 21.93 -34.90
N VAL A 6 3.40 21.09 -34.97
CA VAL A 6 2.68 20.55 -33.82
C VAL A 6 3.67 19.64 -33.08
N GLN A 7 4.39 20.22 -32.12
CA GLN A 7 5.19 19.47 -31.17
C GLN A 7 4.24 18.55 -30.40
N PRO A 8 4.48 17.23 -30.35
CA PRO A 8 3.68 16.36 -29.50
C PRO A 8 3.94 16.75 -28.05
N TYR A 9 3.00 17.48 -27.46
CA TYR A 9 3.01 17.81 -26.04
C TYR A 9 2.79 16.51 -25.26
N ILE A 10 3.88 15.92 -24.77
CA ILE A 10 3.81 14.81 -23.83
C ILE A 10 3.33 15.41 -22.51
N ASP A 11 2.12 15.05 -22.10
CA ASP A 11 1.51 15.52 -20.85
C ASP A 11 2.09 14.74 -19.66
N VAL A 12 3.28 15.17 -19.24
CA VAL A 12 4.03 14.57 -18.11
C VAL A 12 3.26 14.78 -16.80
N ASP A 13 2.57 15.91 -16.65
CA ASP A 13 1.77 16.24 -15.47
C ASP A 13 0.61 15.25 -15.28
N LYS A 14 -0.12 14.94 -16.35
CA LYS A 14 -1.16 13.90 -16.38
C LYS A 14 -0.57 12.52 -16.11
N GLY A 15 0.60 12.22 -16.68
CA GLY A 15 1.32 10.97 -16.41
C GLY A 15 1.64 10.79 -14.92
N PHE A 16 2.15 11.86 -14.29
CA PHE A 16 2.45 11.87 -12.86
C PHE A 16 1.18 11.75 -12.00
N ALA A 17 0.12 12.48 -12.34
CA ALA A 17 -1.16 12.41 -11.64
C ALA A 17 -1.76 10.99 -11.70
N ILE A 18 -1.76 10.35 -12.87
CA ILE A 18 -2.26 8.98 -13.02
C ILE A 18 -1.37 8.00 -12.25
N GLY A 19 -0.04 8.13 -12.36
CA GLY A 19 0.90 7.30 -11.62
C GLY A 19 0.69 7.39 -10.11
N PHE A 20 0.50 8.61 -9.59
CA PHE A 20 0.23 8.85 -8.17
C PHE A 20 -1.07 8.20 -7.71
N VAL A 21 -2.16 8.34 -8.47
CA VAL A 21 -3.45 7.71 -8.16
C VAL A 21 -3.31 6.19 -8.10
N ILE A 22 -2.63 5.58 -9.07
CA ILE A 22 -2.39 4.13 -9.10
C ILE A 22 -1.60 3.70 -7.85
N LEU A 23 -0.50 4.39 -7.55
CA LEU A 23 0.32 4.11 -6.36
C LEU A 23 -0.50 4.24 -5.08
N MET A 24 -1.34 5.27 -4.97
CA MET A 24 -2.23 5.47 -3.83
C MET A 24 -3.22 4.32 -3.68
N CYS A 25 -3.84 3.88 -4.77
CA CYS A 25 -4.72 2.71 -4.76
C CYS A 25 -4.01 1.43 -4.30
N PHE A 26 -2.78 1.17 -4.78
CA PHE A 26 -1.98 0.04 -4.33
C PHE A 26 -1.65 0.12 -2.84
N PHE A 27 -1.24 1.29 -2.36
CA PHE A 27 -0.93 1.52 -0.95
C PHE A 27 -2.16 1.27 -0.06
N LEU A 28 -3.32 1.80 -0.46
CA LEU A 28 -4.58 1.57 0.25
C LEU A 28 -4.94 0.09 0.28
N MET A 29 -4.82 -0.61 -0.84
CA MET A 29 -5.10 -2.05 -0.91
C MET A 29 -4.17 -2.85 0.01
N ALA A 30 -2.88 -2.50 0.04
CA ALA A 30 -1.92 -3.11 0.96
C ALA A 30 -2.30 -2.85 2.43
N MET A 31 -2.68 -1.62 2.78
CA MET A 31 -3.12 -1.26 4.13
C MET A 31 -4.35 -2.07 4.54
N ILE A 32 -5.36 -2.18 3.66
CA ILE A 32 -6.56 -2.99 3.89
C ILE A 32 -6.19 -4.45 4.15
N VAL A 33 -5.29 -5.04 3.35
CA VAL A 33 -4.83 -6.43 3.55
C VAL A 33 -4.13 -6.59 4.90
N ARG A 34 -3.28 -5.64 5.30
CA ARG A 34 -2.62 -5.68 6.61
C ARG A 34 -3.63 -5.58 7.75
N CYS A 35 -4.62 -4.69 7.65
CA CYS A 35 -5.70 -4.58 8.61
C CYS A 35 -6.53 -5.87 8.68
N ALA A 36 -6.87 -6.45 7.53
CA ALA A 36 -7.60 -7.71 7.48
C ALA A 36 -6.78 -8.87 8.07
N LYS A 37 -5.48 -8.97 7.77
CA LYS A 37 -4.62 -9.97 8.41
C LYS A 37 -4.52 -9.75 9.91
N LEU A 38 -4.45 -8.51 10.40
CA LEU A 38 -4.43 -8.24 11.84
C LEU A 38 -5.76 -8.62 12.53
N ILE A 39 -6.89 -8.43 11.85
CA ILE A 39 -8.21 -8.83 12.34
C ILE A 39 -8.39 -10.35 12.30
N ILE A 40 -7.98 -11.00 11.22
CA ILE A 40 -8.10 -12.44 11.01
C ILE A 40 -7.08 -13.22 11.83
N ASP A 41 -5.91 -12.63 12.08
CA ASP A 41 -4.78 -13.23 12.77
C ASP A 41 -4.44 -12.44 14.06
N PRO A 42 -5.39 -12.34 15.01
CA PRO A 42 -5.12 -11.70 16.30
C PRO A 42 -4.07 -12.49 17.10
N TYR A 43 -3.78 -13.75 16.72
CA TYR A 43 -2.89 -14.66 17.41
C TYR A 43 -1.42 -14.57 16.98
N SER A 44 -1.10 -14.07 15.78
CA SER A 44 0.31 -13.88 15.37
C SER A 44 0.95 -12.59 15.89
N ALA A 45 0.15 -11.57 16.22
CA ALA A 45 0.64 -10.30 16.75
C ALA A 45 0.74 -10.27 18.28
N ILE A 46 0.09 -11.22 18.95
CA ILE A 46 0.34 -11.53 20.35
C ILE A 46 1.63 -12.36 20.33
N PRO A 47 2.80 -11.85 20.77
CA PRO A 47 3.77 -12.79 21.30
C PRO A 47 2.97 -13.53 22.34
N THR A 48 2.82 -14.84 22.18
CA THR A 48 2.57 -15.72 23.33
C THR A 48 3.58 -15.24 24.36
N SER A 49 3.14 -14.34 25.24
CA SER A 49 3.84 -14.02 26.45
C SER A 49 3.88 -15.38 27.09
N THR A 50 5.08 -15.96 27.00
CA THR A 50 5.54 -17.11 27.74
C THR A 50 5.23 -16.81 29.21
N TRP A 51 3.98 -16.99 29.59
CA TRP A 51 3.63 -17.65 30.82
C TRP A 51 3.68 -19.12 30.43
N GLU A 52 4.88 -19.61 30.07
CA GLU A 52 5.15 -21.02 30.35
C GLU A 52 4.91 -21.11 31.84
N GLU A 53 3.77 -21.70 32.14
CA GLU A 53 3.21 -21.86 33.45
C GLU A 53 4.34 -22.24 34.38
N GLU A 54 4.61 -21.36 35.36
CA GLU A 54 5.50 -21.61 36.48
C GLU A 54 5.14 -23.02 36.97
N GLN A 55 6.02 -23.99 36.70
CA GLN A 55 5.72 -25.40 36.95
C GLN A 55 5.69 -25.58 38.46
N ILE A 56 4.50 -25.42 39.04
CA ILE A 56 4.19 -25.74 40.43
C ILE A 56 4.24 -27.27 40.53
N ASN A 57 5.44 -27.82 40.75
CA ASN A 57 5.63 -29.11 41.41
C ASN A 57 6.97 -29.16 42.14
#